data_AF-A0A972JW06-F1
#
_entry.id   AF-A0A972JW06-F1
#
_cell.length_a   1.000
_cell.length_b   1.000
_cell.length_c   1.000
_cell.angle_alpha   90.00
_cell.angle_beta   90.00
_cell.angle_gamma   90.00
#
_symmetry.space_group_name_H-M   'P 1'
#
loop_
_entity.id
_entity.type
_entity.pdbx_description
1 polymer ?
#
loop_
_entity_poly.entity_id
_entity_poly.type
_entity_poly.pdbx_seq_one_letter_code
_entity_poly.pdbx_strand_id
1 'polypeptide(L)'
;MQIYLLPIVFTFFLWWFSTGLIFYLDGLPRHTFRWSFMGATVLLFVSLWWIATIRNDTSLSGAYLAFTFGTLVWGWQMISFYMGFITGPRHTACPQPCSLRQRFWYALQTCIHHELASLAGAIMLLILTWGSPNQIALWTYVLMWWMHLSAKLNVFFGVPNLDEKFLPEHLQYLCSYLPKRAMNTFFPVSVSVSTVVGIWLIVQTVAPGNSAFTTVGLTFLSILMVLAILEHWVLVVPLPLALWDWVLRIREASERDKREKQQTKAIKRAELSGIKHSVIDVETP
;
A
#
# COMPACT_ATOMS: atom_id res chain seq x y z
N MET A 1 22.28 15.29 -18.81
CA MET A 1 21.40 15.81 -17.73
C MET A 1 19.94 15.39 -17.91
N GLN A 2 19.33 15.56 -19.09
CA GLN A 2 17.93 15.16 -19.36
C GLN A 2 17.63 13.67 -19.11
N ILE A 3 18.60 12.78 -19.39
CA ILE A 3 18.47 11.33 -19.21
C ILE A 3 18.24 10.89 -17.75
N TYR A 4 18.60 11.74 -16.78
CA TYR A 4 18.38 11.51 -15.36
C TYR A 4 17.16 12.27 -14.85
N LEU A 5 16.99 13.53 -15.26
CA LEU A 5 15.96 14.40 -14.73
C LEU A 5 14.55 13.87 -15.01
N LEU A 6 14.28 13.43 -16.25
CA LEU A 6 12.95 12.94 -16.62
C LEU A 6 12.56 11.67 -15.84
N PRO A 7 13.42 10.64 -15.73
CA PRO A 7 13.10 9.48 -14.90
C PRO A 7 12.87 9.82 -13.43
N ILE A 8 13.67 10.74 -12.86
CA ILE A 8 13.52 11.17 -11.47
C ILE A 8 12.12 11.77 -11.26
N VAL A 9 11.76 12.79 -12.05
CA VAL A 9 10.45 13.46 -11.95
C VAL A 9 9.31 12.47 -12.18
N PHE A 10 9.48 11.56 -13.14
CA PHE A 10 8.49 10.52 -13.43
C PHE A 10 8.30 9.56 -12.25
N THR A 11 9.37 9.09 -11.60
CA THR A 11 9.27 8.24 -10.40
C THR A 11 8.59 8.97 -9.26
N PHE A 12 8.96 10.22 -8.98
CA PHE A 12 8.32 11.03 -7.94
C PHE A 12 6.83 11.19 -8.22
N PHE A 13 6.47 11.55 -9.46
CA PHE A 13 5.08 11.69 -9.87
C PHE A 13 4.31 10.37 -9.70
N LEU A 14 4.84 9.26 -10.22
CA LEU A 14 4.17 7.97 -10.18
C LEU A 14 4.01 7.46 -8.74
N TRP A 15 5.05 7.58 -7.92
CA TRP A 15 5.00 7.22 -6.49
C TRP A 15 3.97 8.06 -5.74
N TRP A 16 4.03 9.38 -5.88
CA TRP A 16 3.09 10.31 -5.25
C TRP A 16 1.65 10.03 -5.68
N PHE A 17 1.41 10.01 -6.99
CA PHE A 17 0.09 9.83 -7.57
C PHE A 17 -0.51 8.47 -7.21
N SER A 18 0.27 7.39 -7.31
CA SER A 18 -0.21 6.05 -6.96
C SER A 18 -0.57 5.93 -5.47
N THR A 19 0.27 6.48 -4.58
CA THR A 19 0.01 6.49 -3.13
C THR A 19 -1.26 7.27 -2.80
N GLY A 20 -1.38 8.48 -3.35
CA GLY A 20 -2.56 9.32 -3.19
C GLY A 20 -3.83 8.68 -3.75
N LEU A 21 -3.74 8.02 -4.90
CA LEU A 21 -4.87 7.32 -5.52
C LEU A 21 -5.32 6.13 -4.67
N ILE A 22 -4.41 5.33 -4.14
CA ILE A 22 -4.73 4.20 -3.26
C ILE A 22 -5.47 4.71 -2.02
N PHE A 23 -4.95 5.76 -1.37
CA PHE A 23 -5.59 6.36 -0.20
C PHE A 23 -6.93 7.00 -0.50
N TYR A 24 -7.08 7.63 -1.66
CA TYR A 24 -8.37 8.15 -2.12
C TYR A 24 -9.41 7.03 -2.26
N LEU A 25 -9.06 5.97 -3.00
CA LEU A 25 -9.96 4.85 -3.25
C LEU A 25 -10.37 4.13 -1.97
N ASP A 26 -9.44 4.01 -1.03
CA ASP A 26 -9.66 3.43 0.29
C ASP A 26 -10.45 4.35 1.24
N GLY A 27 -10.45 5.66 1.00
CA GLY A 27 -11.32 6.62 1.68
C GLY A 27 -12.79 6.61 1.21
N LEU A 28 -13.09 5.97 0.08
CA LEU A 28 -14.45 5.89 -0.46
C LEU A 28 -15.36 4.96 0.35
N PRO A 29 -16.69 5.08 0.22
CA PRO A 29 -17.62 4.18 0.91
C PRO A 29 -17.44 2.72 0.48
N ARG A 30 -17.53 1.76 1.42
CA ARG A 30 -17.27 0.32 1.16
C ARG A 30 -18.02 -0.30 -0.03
N HIS A 31 -19.17 0.24 -0.44
CA HIS A 31 -19.90 -0.28 -1.59
C HIS A 31 -19.14 -0.08 -2.92
N THR A 32 -18.23 0.90 -3.00
CA THR A 32 -17.39 1.19 -4.17
C THR A 32 -16.18 0.26 -4.27
N PHE A 33 -15.77 -0.37 -3.17
CA PHE A 33 -14.53 -1.19 -3.11
C PHE A 33 -14.54 -2.31 -4.16
N ARG A 34 -15.69 -2.94 -4.41
CA ARG A 34 -15.83 -3.98 -5.44
C ARG A 34 -15.49 -3.46 -6.85
N TRP A 35 -15.90 -2.22 -7.15
CA TRP A 35 -15.68 -1.60 -8.46
C TRP A 35 -14.23 -1.13 -8.60
N SER A 36 -13.68 -0.53 -7.55
CA SER A 36 -12.26 -0.17 -7.49
C SER A 36 -11.35 -1.39 -7.64
N PHE A 37 -11.66 -2.49 -6.95
CA PHE A 37 -10.90 -3.73 -7.04
C PHE A 37 -11.06 -4.42 -8.40
N MET A 38 -12.25 -4.40 -9.00
CA MET A 38 -12.46 -4.89 -10.37
C MET A 38 -11.62 -4.08 -11.37
N GLY A 39 -11.63 -2.75 -11.29
CA GLY A 39 -10.80 -1.89 -12.13
C GLY A 39 -9.30 -2.16 -11.94
N ALA A 40 -8.85 -2.29 -10.68
CA ALA A 40 -7.45 -2.65 -10.38
C ALA A 40 -7.08 -4.03 -10.94
N THR A 41 -8.00 -4.99 -10.92
CA THR A 41 -7.77 -6.35 -11.44
C THR A 41 -7.68 -6.35 -12.97
N VAL A 42 -8.50 -5.56 -13.66
CA VAL A 42 -8.34 -5.36 -15.11
C VAL A 42 -6.97 -4.74 -15.42
N LEU A 43 -6.58 -3.70 -14.66
CA LEU A 43 -5.25 -3.08 -14.80
C LEU A 43 -4.11 -4.06 -14.53
N LEU A 44 -4.26 -4.98 -13.58
CA LEU A 44 -3.29 -6.04 -13.33
C LEU A 44 -3.08 -6.89 -14.58
N PHE A 45 -4.15 -7.42 -15.19
CA PHE A 45 -4.02 -8.25 -16.40
C PHE A 45 -3.44 -7.48 -17.58
N VAL A 46 -3.85 -6.22 -17.77
CA VAL A 46 -3.26 -5.33 -18.78
C VAL A 46 -1.76 -5.13 -18.52
N SER A 47 -1.37 -4.93 -17.25
CA SER A 47 0.04 -4.74 -16.87
C SER A 47 0.86 -6.00 -17.14
N LEU A 48 0.37 -7.18 -16.77
CA LEU A 48 1.04 -8.45 -17.03
C LEU A 48 1.20 -8.72 -18.53
N TRP A 49 0.14 -8.44 -19.31
CA TRP A 49 0.18 -8.57 -20.77
C TRP A 49 1.24 -7.64 -21.36
N TRP A 50 1.24 -6.36 -20.99
CA TRP A 50 2.24 -5.41 -21.47
C TRP A 50 3.65 -5.82 -21.08
N ILE A 51 3.91 -6.19 -19.82
CA ILE A 51 5.23 -6.67 -19.37
C ILE A 51 5.70 -7.86 -20.22
N ALA A 52 4.81 -8.80 -20.53
CA ALA A 52 5.13 -9.94 -21.38
C ALA A 52 5.50 -9.51 -22.82
N THR A 53 4.85 -8.49 -23.36
CA THR A 53 5.15 -7.96 -24.71
C THR A 53 6.47 -7.17 -24.78
N ILE A 54 6.80 -6.39 -23.75
CA ILE A 54 7.99 -5.51 -23.73
C ILE A 54 9.23 -6.15 -23.08
N ARG A 55 9.16 -7.42 -22.67
CA ARG A 55 10.26 -8.13 -21.97
C ARG A 55 11.61 -8.10 -22.71
N ASN A 56 11.59 -8.01 -24.04
CA ASN A 56 12.80 -7.93 -24.88
C ASN A 56 13.09 -6.51 -25.40
N ASP A 57 12.25 -5.54 -25.05
CA ASP A 57 12.40 -4.15 -25.46
C ASP A 57 13.35 -3.41 -24.50
N THR A 58 14.56 -3.13 -25.00
CA THR A 58 15.59 -2.35 -24.31
C THR A 58 15.66 -0.90 -24.81
N SER A 59 14.55 -0.38 -25.36
CA SER A 59 14.39 1.04 -25.68
C SER A 59 14.05 1.88 -24.44
N LEU A 60 14.16 3.20 -24.56
CA LEU A 60 13.72 4.13 -23.51
C LEU A 60 12.24 3.92 -23.16
N SER A 61 11.35 3.77 -24.14
CA SER A 61 9.93 3.49 -23.90
C SER A 61 9.73 2.18 -23.13
N GLY A 62 10.49 1.13 -23.47
CA GLY A 62 10.47 -0.14 -22.76
C GLY A 62 10.80 0.01 -21.27
N ALA A 63 11.73 0.90 -20.90
CA ALA A 63 12.04 1.18 -19.50
C ALA A 63 10.89 1.86 -18.74
N TYR A 64 10.30 2.91 -19.33
CA TYR A 64 9.19 3.65 -18.70
C TYR A 64 7.94 2.77 -18.55
N LEU A 65 7.61 1.99 -19.59
CA LEU A 65 6.48 1.08 -19.55
C LEU A 65 6.72 -0.03 -18.51
N ALA A 66 7.90 -0.65 -18.49
CA ALA A 66 8.21 -1.70 -17.53
C ALA A 66 8.15 -1.19 -16.07
N PHE A 67 8.69 0.00 -15.80
CA PHE A 67 8.58 0.64 -14.48
C PHE A 67 7.11 0.90 -14.12
N THR A 68 6.35 1.52 -15.03
CA THR A 68 4.93 1.87 -14.80
C THR A 68 4.08 0.63 -14.52
N PHE A 69 4.17 -0.39 -15.37
CA PHE A 69 3.40 -1.62 -15.20
C PHE A 69 3.86 -2.42 -13.98
N GLY A 70 5.15 -2.42 -13.65
CA GLY A 70 5.66 -2.99 -12.40
C GLY A 70 5.04 -2.32 -11.17
N THR A 71 4.96 -0.99 -11.16
CA THR A 71 4.27 -0.22 -10.10
C THR A 71 2.77 -0.51 -10.06
N LEU A 72 2.10 -0.67 -11.19
CA LEU A 72 0.66 -1.01 -11.23
C LEU A 72 0.38 -2.41 -10.68
N VAL A 73 1.24 -3.39 -10.99
CA VAL A 73 1.14 -4.74 -10.41
C VAL A 73 1.29 -4.68 -8.88
N TRP A 74 2.22 -3.88 -8.37
CA TRP A 74 2.33 -3.64 -6.92
C TRP A 74 1.13 -2.89 -6.35
N GLY A 75 0.61 -1.88 -7.07
CA GLY A 75 -0.57 -1.13 -6.68
C GLY A 75 -1.80 -2.03 -6.48
N TRP A 76 -1.96 -3.06 -7.31
CA TRP A 76 -3.00 -4.08 -7.11
C TRP A 76 -2.86 -4.82 -5.77
N GLN A 77 -1.63 -5.16 -5.34
CA GLN A 77 -1.39 -5.79 -4.04
C GLN A 77 -1.78 -4.87 -2.87
N MET A 78 -1.50 -3.58 -3.00
CA MET A 78 -1.85 -2.60 -1.97
C MET A 78 -3.35 -2.40 -1.88
N ILE A 79 -4.04 -2.26 -3.01
CA ILE A 79 -5.50 -2.14 -3.07
C ILE A 79 -6.17 -3.39 -2.51
N SER A 80 -5.67 -4.59 -2.85
CA SER A 80 -6.23 -5.85 -2.37
C SER A 80 -6.15 -5.98 -0.85
N PHE A 81 -5.05 -5.51 -0.24
CA PHE A 81 -4.85 -5.49 1.20
C PHE A 81 -5.69 -4.44 1.91
N TYR A 82 -5.61 -3.17 1.48
CA TYR A 82 -6.32 -2.08 2.15
C TYR A 82 -7.84 -2.19 2.06
N MET A 83 -8.37 -2.75 0.98
CA MET A 83 -9.81 -2.98 0.86
C MET A 83 -10.29 -4.28 1.54
N GLY A 84 -9.38 -5.08 2.10
CA GLY A 84 -9.72 -6.30 2.82
C GLY A 84 -10.06 -7.52 1.96
N PHE A 85 -9.69 -7.54 0.67
CA PHE A 85 -9.96 -8.69 -0.23
C PHE A 85 -8.96 -9.82 -0.04
N ILE A 86 -7.66 -9.48 0.02
CA ILE A 86 -6.57 -10.44 0.21
C ILE A 86 -5.85 -10.06 1.49
N THR A 87 -6.36 -10.57 2.62
CA THR A 87 -5.78 -10.41 3.96
C THR A 87 -5.68 -11.78 4.62
N GLY A 88 -4.95 -11.87 5.74
CA GLY A 88 -4.83 -13.13 6.48
C GLY A 88 -6.14 -13.55 7.17
N PRO A 89 -6.20 -14.80 7.68
CA PRO A 89 -7.41 -15.38 8.27
C PRO A 89 -7.90 -14.71 9.56
N ARG A 90 -7.08 -13.85 10.19
CA ARG A 90 -7.40 -13.24 11.48
C ARG A 90 -7.86 -11.79 11.34
N HIS A 91 -9.10 -11.55 11.74
CA HIS A 91 -9.77 -10.24 11.73
C HIS A 91 -10.18 -9.78 13.14
N THR A 92 -9.47 -10.23 14.17
CA THR A 92 -9.77 -9.95 15.58
C THR A 92 -8.60 -9.24 16.24
N ALA A 93 -8.89 -8.46 17.28
CA ALA A 93 -7.86 -7.81 18.08
C ALA A 93 -6.95 -8.84 18.77
N CYS A 94 -5.73 -8.42 19.10
CA CYS A 94 -4.79 -9.24 19.86
C CYS A 94 -5.38 -9.55 21.24
N PRO A 95 -5.52 -10.84 21.63
CA PRO A 95 -5.97 -11.19 22.97
C PRO A 95 -4.93 -10.70 23.98
N GLN A 96 -5.37 -10.28 25.16
CA GLN A 96 -4.48 -9.86 26.24
C GLN A 96 -4.64 -10.81 27.44
N PRO A 97 -3.54 -11.26 28.08
CA PRO A 97 -2.12 -10.97 27.80
C PRO A 97 -1.55 -11.81 26.63
N CYS A 98 -0.60 -11.25 25.86
CA CYS A 98 0.11 -11.96 24.80
C CYS A 98 1.63 -11.78 24.91
N SER A 99 2.39 -12.88 24.78
CA SER A 99 3.84 -12.82 24.61
C SER A 99 4.22 -12.23 23.24
N LEU A 100 5.46 -11.74 23.09
CA LEU A 100 5.95 -11.20 21.82
C LEU A 100 5.86 -12.21 20.67
N ARG A 101 6.18 -13.48 20.95
CA ARG A 101 6.12 -14.57 19.95
C ARG A 101 4.67 -14.85 19.52
N GLN A 102 3.73 -14.93 20.46
CA GLN A 102 2.32 -15.09 20.14
C GLN A 102 1.77 -13.90 19.36
N ARG A 103 2.13 -12.68 19.77
CA ARG A 103 1.75 -11.45 19.06
C ARG A 103 2.28 -11.44 17.64
N PHE A 104 3.53 -11.87 17.41
CA PHE A 104 4.11 -11.98 16.08
C PHE A 104 3.34 -12.97 15.20
N TRP A 105 3.06 -14.16 15.73
CA TRP A 105 2.30 -15.16 14.98
C TRP A 105 0.89 -14.68 14.65
N TYR A 106 0.21 -14.05 15.60
CA TYR A 106 -1.12 -13.49 15.37
C TYR A 106 -1.10 -12.31 14.40
N ALA A 107 -0.09 -11.43 14.45
CA ALA A 107 0.10 -10.36 13.48
C ALA A 107 0.37 -10.93 12.08
N LEU A 108 1.19 -11.97 11.96
CA LEU A 108 1.40 -12.66 10.69
C LEU A 108 0.08 -13.24 10.13
N GLN A 109 -0.75 -13.82 10.99
CA GLN A 109 -2.08 -14.32 10.60
C GLN A 109 -3.04 -13.23 10.12
N THR A 110 -2.78 -11.94 10.34
CA THR A 110 -3.65 -10.88 9.79
C THR A 110 -3.25 -10.50 8.36
N CYS A 111 -2.03 -10.81 7.92
CA CYS A 111 -1.51 -10.42 6.61
C CYS A 111 -0.92 -11.55 5.75
N ILE A 112 -0.84 -12.79 6.24
CA ILE A 112 -0.12 -13.89 5.57
C ILE A 112 -0.58 -14.14 4.13
N HIS A 113 -1.87 -14.07 3.83
CA HIS A 113 -2.35 -14.27 2.45
C HIS A 113 -1.86 -13.17 1.51
N HIS A 114 -1.72 -11.94 1.99
CA HIS A 114 -1.17 -10.84 1.21
C HIS A 114 0.34 -11.03 0.97
N GLU A 115 1.08 -11.51 1.96
CA GLU A 115 2.52 -11.81 1.77
C GLU A 115 2.73 -12.96 0.78
N LEU A 116 1.90 -14.00 0.85
CA LEU A 116 1.91 -15.10 -0.12
C LEU A 116 1.49 -14.63 -1.52
N ALA A 117 0.48 -13.77 -1.63
CA ALA A 117 0.09 -13.17 -2.90
C ALA A 117 1.20 -12.28 -3.46
N SER A 118 1.91 -11.55 -2.59
CA SER A 118 3.04 -10.70 -2.96
C SER A 118 4.21 -11.53 -3.50
N LEU A 119 4.54 -12.64 -2.83
CA LEU A 119 5.51 -13.62 -3.31
C LEU A 119 5.07 -14.25 -4.66
N ALA A 120 3.81 -14.63 -4.79
CA ALA A 120 3.27 -15.18 -6.04
C ALA A 120 3.39 -14.18 -7.20
N GLY A 121 3.12 -12.90 -6.94
CA GLY A 121 3.34 -11.82 -7.92
C GLY A 121 4.80 -11.67 -8.32
N ALA A 122 5.74 -11.77 -7.37
CA ALA A 122 7.17 -11.74 -7.68
C ALA A 122 7.59 -12.93 -8.54
N ILE A 123 7.12 -14.14 -8.21
CA ILE A 123 7.39 -15.37 -8.98
C ILE A 123 6.80 -15.26 -10.39
N MET A 124 5.57 -14.75 -10.52
CA MET A 124 4.92 -14.54 -11.81
C MET A 124 5.73 -13.59 -12.70
N LEU A 125 6.15 -12.43 -12.16
CA LEU A 125 7.00 -11.50 -12.90
C LEU A 125 8.34 -12.11 -13.24
N LEU A 126 8.95 -12.87 -12.32
CA LEU A 126 10.20 -13.56 -12.54
C LEU A 126 10.11 -14.54 -13.71
N ILE A 127 9.04 -15.34 -13.78
CA ILE A 127 8.78 -16.27 -14.89
C ILE A 127 8.59 -15.50 -16.20
N LEU A 128 7.79 -14.42 -16.19
CA LEU A 128 7.51 -13.61 -17.38
C LEU A 128 8.76 -12.94 -17.96
N THR A 129 9.65 -12.46 -17.07
CA THR A 129 10.88 -11.75 -17.48
C THR A 129 12.10 -12.66 -17.47
N TRP A 130 11.97 -13.97 -17.21
CA TRP A 130 13.10 -14.89 -17.12
C TRP A 130 13.88 -14.93 -18.44
N GLY A 131 15.21 -14.81 -18.36
CA GLY A 131 16.09 -14.78 -19.53
C GLY A 131 15.86 -13.58 -20.47
N SER A 132 15.10 -12.57 -20.04
CA SER A 132 14.82 -11.38 -20.84
C SER A 132 15.72 -10.22 -20.41
N PRO A 133 16.10 -9.31 -21.34
CA PRO A 133 16.94 -8.17 -21.01
C PRO A 133 16.21 -7.08 -20.22
N ASN A 134 14.88 -6.95 -20.37
CA ASN A 134 14.09 -5.97 -19.61
C ASN A 134 13.50 -6.61 -18.35
N GLN A 135 14.16 -6.36 -17.21
CA GLN A 135 13.74 -6.83 -15.89
C GLN A 135 13.27 -5.70 -14.97
N ILE A 136 13.07 -4.49 -15.49
CA ILE A 136 12.75 -3.31 -14.67
C ILE A 136 11.46 -3.51 -13.90
N ALA A 137 10.43 -4.11 -14.53
CA ALA A 137 9.15 -4.39 -13.87
C ALA A 137 9.30 -5.32 -12.65
N LEU A 138 10.09 -6.39 -12.80
CA LEU A 138 10.39 -7.34 -11.72
C LEU A 138 11.09 -6.64 -10.55
N TRP A 139 12.17 -5.90 -10.83
CA TRP A 139 12.95 -5.25 -9.78
C TRP A 139 12.19 -4.11 -9.10
N THR A 140 11.34 -3.39 -9.85
CA THR A 140 10.42 -2.39 -9.28
C THR A 140 9.50 -3.05 -8.27
N TYR A 141 8.84 -4.14 -8.66
CA TYR A 141 7.93 -4.87 -7.79
C TYR A 141 8.64 -5.43 -6.56
N VAL A 142 9.81 -6.05 -6.73
CA VAL A 142 10.60 -6.64 -5.63
C VAL A 142 11.07 -5.57 -4.65
N LEU A 143 11.52 -4.41 -5.12
CA LEU A 143 11.90 -3.30 -4.25
C LEU A 143 10.73 -2.79 -3.43
N MET A 144 9.57 -2.59 -4.07
CA MET A 144 8.36 -2.16 -3.36
C MET A 144 7.94 -3.20 -2.32
N TRP A 145 7.92 -4.49 -2.68
CA TRP A 145 7.58 -5.56 -1.76
C TRP A 145 8.53 -5.65 -0.57
N TRP A 146 9.84 -5.64 -0.84
CA TRP A 146 10.84 -5.70 0.21
C TRP A 146 10.73 -4.52 1.17
N MET A 147 10.65 -3.29 0.66
CA MET A 147 10.57 -2.10 1.50
C MET A 147 9.25 -2.04 2.26
N HIS A 148 8.15 -2.50 1.67
CA HIS A 148 6.87 -2.57 2.35
C HIS A 148 6.85 -3.63 3.47
N LEU A 149 7.48 -4.80 3.25
CA LEU A 149 7.68 -5.80 4.30
C LEU A 149 8.58 -5.27 5.42
N SER A 150 9.65 -4.55 5.08
CA SER A 150 10.53 -3.87 6.04
C SER A 150 9.76 -2.85 6.90
N ALA A 151 8.88 -2.05 6.28
CA ALA A 151 8.05 -1.09 6.99
C ALA A 151 7.08 -1.79 7.96
N LYS A 152 6.40 -2.88 7.51
CA LYS A 152 5.52 -3.69 8.37
C LYS A 152 6.25 -4.24 9.59
N LEU A 153 7.47 -4.75 9.42
CA LEU A 153 8.28 -5.26 10.52
C LEU A 153 8.69 -4.15 11.50
N ASN A 154 9.12 -2.99 10.98
CA ASN A 154 9.43 -1.83 11.81
C ASN A 154 8.23 -1.40 12.66
N VAL A 155 7.06 -1.30 12.02
CA VAL A 155 5.79 -0.97 12.67
C VAL A 155 5.41 -2.03 13.72
N PHE A 156 5.61 -3.31 13.45
CA PHE A 156 5.36 -4.40 14.41
C PHE A 156 6.27 -4.36 15.66
N PHE A 157 7.56 -4.05 15.48
CA PHE A 157 8.48 -3.90 16.60
C PHE A 157 8.29 -2.60 17.38
N GLY A 158 7.68 -1.61 16.72
CA GLY A 158 7.20 -0.37 17.29
C GLY A 158 7.94 0.84 16.74
N VAL A 159 7.15 1.86 16.41
CA VAL A 159 7.61 3.16 15.90
C VAL A 159 6.79 4.27 16.55
N PRO A 160 7.31 5.51 16.63
CA PRO A 160 6.61 6.62 17.26
C PRO A 160 5.46 7.12 16.38
N ASN A 161 5.67 7.22 15.07
CA ASN A 161 4.68 7.74 14.12
C ASN A 161 3.86 6.59 13.54
N LEU A 162 3.02 6.00 14.38
CA LEU A 162 1.99 5.08 13.91
C LEU A 162 0.77 5.90 13.47
N ASP A 163 0.63 6.08 12.16
CA ASP A 163 -0.43 6.85 11.53
C ASP A 163 -1.77 6.07 11.53
N GLU A 164 -2.26 5.73 12.73
CA GLU A 164 -3.46 4.92 12.99
C GLU A 164 -4.70 5.46 12.27
N LYS A 165 -4.75 6.78 12.05
CA LYS A 165 -5.85 7.48 11.36
C LYS A 165 -5.93 7.14 9.87
N PHE A 166 -4.82 6.74 9.26
CA PHE A 166 -4.76 6.34 7.85
C PHE A 166 -5.24 4.90 7.64
N LEU A 167 -5.26 4.06 8.67
CA LEU A 167 -5.80 2.70 8.54
C LEU A 167 -7.33 2.73 8.36
N PRO A 168 -7.89 1.95 7.43
CA PRO A 168 -9.33 1.76 7.30
C PRO A 168 -9.98 1.30 8.61
N GLU A 169 -11.23 1.70 8.83
CA GLU A 169 -12.01 1.30 10.01
C GLU A 169 -12.03 -0.23 10.23
N HIS A 170 -12.13 -1.00 9.15
CA HIS A 170 -12.12 -2.47 9.21
C HIS A 170 -10.76 -3.09 9.53
N LEU A 171 -9.67 -2.31 9.44
CA LEU A 171 -8.30 -2.73 9.76
C LEU A 171 -7.81 -2.13 11.09
N GLN A 172 -8.62 -1.33 11.80
CA GLN A 172 -8.20 -0.72 13.07
C GLN A 172 -7.84 -1.74 14.16
N TYR A 173 -8.36 -2.97 14.08
CA TYR A 173 -7.95 -4.04 14.98
C TYR A 173 -6.45 -4.34 14.90
N LEU A 174 -5.78 -4.03 13.77
CA LEU A 174 -4.34 -4.19 13.61
C LEU A 174 -3.56 -3.35 14.62
N CYS A 175 -4.05 -2.18 15.02
CA CYS A 175 -3.40 -1.32 16.01
C CYS A 175 -3.17 -2.04 17.35
N SER A 176 -4.01 -3.02 17.70
CA SER A 176 -3.82 -3.84 18.92
C SER A 176 -2.55 -4.71 18.90
N TYR A 177 -1.97 -4.94 17.71
CA TYR A 177 -0.71 -5.68 17.52
C TYR A 177 0.53 -4.77 17.51
N LEU A 178 0.33 -3.45 17.39
CA LEU A 178 1.38 -2.47 17.06
C LEU A 178 1.73 -1.62 18.28
N PRO A 179 2.86 -1.88 18.95
CA PRO A 179 3.27 -1.07 20.09
C PRO A 179 3.79 0.30 19.64
N LYS A 180 3.37 1.38 20.31
CA LYS A 180 4.03 2.69 20.15
C LYS A 180 5.32 2.70 20.97
N ARG A 181 6.45 2.95 20.31
CA ARG A 181 7.79 3.01 20.92
C ARG A 181 8.61 4.11 20.27
N ALA A 182 9.54 4.73 21.00
CA ALA A 182 10.39 5.78 20.45
C ALA A 182 11.27 5.28 19.29
N MET A 183 11.81 4.06 19.40
CA MET A 183 12.57 3.40 18.34
C MET A 183 12.63 1.89 18.60
N ASN A 184 12.81 1.10 17.55
CA ASN A 184 13.11 -0.33 17.64
C ASN A 184 14.55 -0.62 17.16
N THR A 185 15.14 -1.74 17.60
CA THR A 185 16.51 -2.12 17.22
C THR A 185 16.62 -2.65 15.78
N PHE A 186 15.51 -3.02 15.15
CA PHE A 186 15.46 -3.48 13.77
C PHE A 186 15.59 -2.31 12.77
N PHE A 187 15.13 -1.12 13.14
CA PHE A 187 15.17 0.10 12.35
C PHE A 187 16.57 0.43 11.81
N PRO A 188 17.62 0.61 12.64
CA PRO A 188 18.95 0.95 12.14
C PRO A 188 19.51 -0.11 11.19
N VAL A 189 19.22 -1.39 11.44
CA VAL A 189 19.66 -2.49 10.56
C VAL A 189 18.94 -2.39 9.21
N SER A 190 17.61 -2.29 9.21
CA SER A 190 16.82 -2.21 7.99
C SER A 190 17.21 -1.02 7.12
N VAL A 191 17.33 0.18 7.71
CA VAL A 191 17.72 1.41 7.00
C VAL A 191 19.17 1.33 6.51
N SER A 192 20.09 0.76 7.28
CA SER A 192 21.49 0.63 6.84
C SER A 192 21.61 -0.29 5.64
N VAL A 193 20.95 -1.45 5.65
CA VAL A 193 20.94 -2.37 4.51
C VAL A 193 20.33 -1.72 3.27
N SER A 194 19.16 -1.07 3.42
CA SER A 194 18.53 -0.35 2.31
C SER A 194 19.40 0.79 1.78
N THR A 195 20.11 1.51 2.66
CA THR A 195 21.04 2.59 2.28
C THR A 195 22.22 2.05 1.47
N VAL A 196 22.82 0.93 1.89
CA VAL A 196 23.90 0.28 1.14
C VAL A 196 23.42 -0.11 -0.26
N VAL A 197 22.24 -0.72 -0.37
CA VAL A 197 21.66 -1.09 -1.67
C VAL A 197 21.31 0.15 -2.50
N GLY A 198 20.78 1.21 -1.89
CA GLY A 198 20.49 2.48 -2.57
C GLY A 198 21.74 3.13 -3.13
N ILE A 199 22.82 3.20 -2.35
CA ILE A 199 24.13 3.70 -2.80
C ILE A 199 24.65 2.82 -3.94
N TRP A 200 24.56 1.49 -3.81
CA TRP A 200 24.97 0.57 -4.86
C TRP A 200 24.21 0.81 -6.17
N LEU A 201 22.88 0.98 -6.12
CA LEU A 201 22.06 1.30 -7.30
C LEU A 201 22.48 2.64 -7.94
N ILE A 202 22.75 3.67 -7.14
CA ILE A 202 23.21 4.97 -7.62
C ILE A 202 24.58 4.85 -8.30
N VAL A 203 25.52 4.12 -7.70
CA VAL A 203 26.84 3.86 -8.28
C VAL A 203 26.71 3.11 -9.61
N GLN A 204 25.85 2.09 -9.68
CA GLN A 204 25.57 1.38 -10.93
C GLN A 204 24.94 2.30 -11.98
N THR A 205 24.10 3.25 -11.57
CA THR A 205 23.44 4.21 -12.47
C THR A 205 24.44 5.13 -13.17
N VAL A 206 25.48 5.58 -12.46
CA VAL A 206 26.51 6.50 -12.98
C VAL A 206 27.74 5.79 -13.56
N ALA A 207 27.77 4.45 -13.52
CA ALA A 207 28.88 3.68 -14.05
C ALA A 207 29.07 3.95 -15.56
N PRO A 208 30.32 4.09 -16.04
CA PRO A 208 30.61 4.32 -17.44
C PRO A 208 30.22 3.10 -18.29
N GLY A 209 29.80 3.34 -19.53
CA GLY A 209 29.45 2.27 -20.49
C GLY A 209 28.00 1.77 -20.42
N ASN A 210 27.17 2.36 -19.56
CA ASN A 210 25.74 2.04 -19.51
C ASN A 210 25.00 2.48 -20.77
N SER A 211 24.11 1.61 -21.25
CA SER A 211 23.12 2.00 -22.27
C SER A 211 22.12 2.99 -21.69
N ALA A 212 21.48 3.79 -22.56
CA ALA A 212 20.43 4.74 -22.14
C ALA A 212 19.29 4.05 -21.35
N PHE A 213 18.89 2.85 -21.79
CA PHE A 213 17.90 2.01 -21.11
C PHE A 213 18.33 1.62 -19.71
N THR A 214 19.57 1.12 -19.56
CA THR A 214 20.13 0.71 -18.27
C THR A 214 20.18 1.89 -17.30
N THR A 215 20.67 3.05 -17.77
CA THR A 215 20.73 4.27 -16.96
C THR A 215 19.35 4.69 -16.48
N VAL A 216 18.34 4.72 -17.36
CA VAL A 216 16.97 5.09 -16.98
C VAL A 216 16.36 4.08 -16.00
N GLY A 217 16.49 2.78 -16.27
CA GLY A 217 15.99 1.73 -15.40
C GLY A 217 16.58 1.79 -13.99
N LEU A 218 17.92 1.93 -13.89
CA LEU A 218 18.59 2.07 -12.60
C LEU A 218 18.26 3.39 -11.91
N THR A 219 18.02 4.47 -12.65
CA THR A 219 17.56 5.75 -12.07
C THR A 219 16.19 5.58 -11.40
N PHE A 220 15.24 4.89 -12.05
CA PHE A 220 13.94 4.61 -11.45
C PHE A 220 14.07 3.82 -10.15
N LEU A 221 14.84 2.73 -10.15
CA LEU A 221 15.05 1.88 -8.97
C LEU A 221 15.77 2.63 -7.85
N SER A 222 16.75 3.48 -8.20
CA SER A 222 17.50 4.29 -7.23
C SER A 222 16.59 5.30 -6.53
N ILE A 223 15.80 6.06 -7.28
CA ILE A 223 14.89 7.06 -6.69
C ILE A 223 13.79 6.39 -5.88
N LEU A 224 13.24 5.28 -6.35
CA LEU A 224 12.26 4.50 -5.60
C LEU A 224 12.83 4.00 -4.27
N MET A 225 14.07 3.50 -4.26
CA MET A 225 14.76 3.08 -3.05
C MET A 225 14.99 4.25 -2.09
N VAL A 226 15.45 5.40 -2.60
CA VAL A 226 15.65 6.61 -1.78
C VAL A 226 14.33 7.06 -1.16
N LEU A 227 13.24 7.11 -1.92
CA LEU A 227 11.91 7.42 -1.42
C LEU A 227 11.48 6.47 -0.30
N ALA A 228 11.69 5.16 -0.49
CA ALA A 228 11.35 4.16 0.51
C ALA A 228 12.20 4.29 1.79
N ILE A 229 13.49 4.64 1.67
CA ILE A 229 14.35 4.95 2.83
C ILE A 229 13.83 6.18 3.56
N LEU A 230 13.46 7.24 2.84
CA LEU A 230 12.90 8.46 3.43
C LEU A 230 11.58 8.15 4.17
N GLU A 231 10.72 7.31 3.59
CA GLU A 231 9.49 6.85 4.25
C GLU A 231 9.78 6.11 5.57
N HIS A 232 10.84 5.29 5.63
CA HIS A 232 11.26 4.66 6.88
C HIS A 232 11.70 5.71 7.91
N TRP A 233 12.44 6.74 7.51
CA TRP A 233 12.79 7.84 8.41
C TRP A 233 11.56 8.59 8.92
N VAL A 234 10.53 8.77 8.10
CA VAL A 234 9.25 9.38 8.53
C VAL A 234 8.55 8.56 9.62
N LEU A 235 8.70 7.23 9.63
CA LEU A 235 8.15 6.39 10.71
C LEU A 235 8.76 6.72 12.09
N VAL A 236 10.01 7.20 12.14
CA VAL A 236 10.76 7.44 13.39
C VAL A 236 10.86 8.93 13.72
N VAL A 237 11.09 9.78 12.72
CA VAL A 237 11.25 11.22 12.89
C VAL A 237 9.89 11.90 12.73
N PRO A 238 9.40 12.65 13.74
CA PRO A 238 8.12 13.34 13.67
C PRO A 238 8.23 14.55 12.72
N LEU A 239 8.06 14.29 11.42
CA LEU A 239 8.01 15.34 10.40
C LEU A 239 6.54 15.73 10.17
N PRO A 240 6.18 17.03 10.24
CA PRO A 240 4.83 17.50 9.97
C PRO A 240 4.56 17.54 8.46
N LEU A 241 4.62 16.38 7.81
CA LEU A 241 4.40 16.24 6.38
C LEU A 241 2.90 16.10 6.11
N ALA A 242 2.23 17.24 5.87
CA ALA A 242 0.82 17.34 5.49
C ALA A 242 0.52 16.84 4.05
N LEU A 243 1.23 15.81 3.60
CA LEU A 243 1.24 15.36 2.21
C LEU A 243 -0.14 14.84 1.78
N TRP A 244 -0.92 14.29 2.72
CA TRP A 244 -2.19 13.62 2.45
C TRP A 244 -3.35 14.03 3.38
N ASP A 245 -3.30 15.20 4.01
CA ASP A 245 -4.35 15.68 4.94
C ASP A 245 -5.75 15.74 4.30
N TRP A 246 -5.82 15.93 2.99
CA TRP A 246 -7.07 15.92 2.24
C TRP A 246 -7.75 14.53 2.25
N VAL A 247 -7.00 13.44 2.36
CA VAL A 247 -7.54 12.07 2.49
C VAL A 247 -8.29 11.93 3.81
N LEU A 248 -7.73 12.45 4.91
CA LEU A 248 -8.39 12.43 6.22
C LEU A 248 -9.72 13.17 6.16
N ARG A 249 -9.77 14.33 5.47
CA ARG A 249 -11.01 15.08 5.25
C ARG A 249 -12.07 14.30 4.47
N ILE A 250 -11.69 13.51 3.46
CA ILE A 250 -12.62 12.66 2.69
C ILE A 250 -13.24 11.58 3.59
N ARG A 251 -12.42 10.95 4.43
CA ARG A 251 -12.89 9.93 5.39
C ARG A 251 -13.85 10.54 6.42
N GLU A 252 -13.51 11.70 6.97
CA GLU A 252 -14.40 12.42 7.89
C GLU A 252 -15.75 12.80 7.23
N ALA A 253 -15.76 13.12 5.93
CA ALA A 253 -17.00 13.36 5.19
C ALA A 253 -17.83 12.07 5.01
N SER A 254 -17.18 10.96 4.66
CA SER A 254 -17.81 9.64 4.52
C SER A 254 -18.43 9.15 5.84
N GLU A 255 -17.72 9.34 6.97
CA GLU A 255 -18.23 8.99 8.30
C GLU A 255 -19.42 9.87 8.73
N ARG A 256 -19.42 11.16 8.38
CA ARG A 256 -20.57 12.05 8.61
C ARG A 256 -21.81 11.57 7.86
N ASP A 257 -21.69 11.26 6.57
CA ASP A 257 -22.80 10.75 5.76
C ASP A 257 -23.37 9.43 6.32
N LYS A 258 -22.53 8.52 6.82
CA LYS A 258 -22.99 7.29 7.50
C LYS A 258 -23.80 7.60 8.75
N ARG A 259 -23.30 8.50 9.61
CA ARG A 259 -23.98 8.90 10.87
C ARG A 259 -25.34 9.54 10.58
N GLU A 260 -25.40 10.44 9.60
CA GLU A 260 -26.65 11.09 9.18
C GLU A 260 -27.68 10.06 8.66
N LYS A 261 -27.24 9.10 7.84
CA LYS A 261 -28.11 8.01 7.36
C LYS A 261 -28.59 7.09 8.49
N GLN A 262 -27.73 6.76 9.45
CA GLN A 262 -28.11 5.96 10.62
C GLN A 262 -29.11 6.71 11.50
N GLN A 263 -28.87 7.99 11.77
CA GLN A 263 -29.77 8.83 12.55
C GLN A 263 -31.14 8.98 11.86
N THR A 264 -31.15 9.22 10.55
CA THR A 264 -32.39 9.28 9.75
C THR A 264 -33.16 7.95 9.81
N LYS A 265 -32.48 6.81 9.72
CA LYS A 265 -33.10 5.49 9.87
C LYS A 265 -33.64 5.26 11.29
N ALA A 266 -32.91 5.69 12.32
CA ALA A 266 -33.34 5.57 13.71
C ALA A 266 -34.59 6.42 13.98
N ILE A 267 -34.64 7.66 13.48
CA ILE A 267 -35.81 8.54 13.57
C ILE A 267 -37.01 7.91 12.87
N LYS A 268 -36.86 7.47 11.61
CA LYS A 268 -37.95 6.78 10.89
C LYS A 268 -38.44 5.52 11.62
N ARG A 269 -37.53 4.76 12.23
CA ARG A 269 -37.88 3.56 13.00
C ARG A 269 -38.65 3.92 14.28
N ALA A 270 -38.25 4.99 14.96
CA ALA A 270 -38.94 5.51 16.15
C ALA A 270 -40.35 6.02 15.81
N GLU A 271 -40.50 6.77 14.71
CA GLU A 271 -41.80 7.22 14.19
C GLU A 271 -42.71 6.03 13.87
N LEU A 272 -42.21 5.02 13.15
CA LEU A 272 -42.97 3.81 12.82
C LEU A 272 -43.37 3.00 14.08
N SER A 273 -42.54 2.95 15.11
CA SER A 273 -42.88 2.29 16.38
C SER A 273 -43.88 3.09 17.23
N GLY A 274 -43.79 4.43 17.21
CA GLY A 274 -44.74 5.32 17.88
C GLY A 274 -46.12 5.26 17.23
N ILE A 275 -46.17 5.25 15.90
CA ILE A 275 -47.41 5.02 15.14
C ILE A 275 -48.03 3.66 15.52
N LYS A 276 -47.23 2.58 15.60
CA LYS A 276 -47.72 1.27 16.03
C LYS A 276 -48.30 1.25 17.45
N HIS A 277 -47.69 1.95 18.42
CA HIS A 277 -48.27 2.02 19.77
C HIS A 277 -49.57 2.82 19.79
N SER A 278 -49.64 3.95 19.06
CA SER A 278 -50.87 4.75 18.98
C SER A 278 -52.05 4.04 18.28
N VAL A 279 -51.77 3.07 17.40
CA VAL A 279 -52.82 2.30 16.70
C VAL A 279 -53.32 1.14 17.57
N ILE A 280 -52.48 0.56 18.43
CA ILE A 280 -52.87 -0.55 19.33
C ILE A 280 -53.72 -0.05 20.51
N ASP A 281 -53.48 1.17 21.01
CA ASP A 281 -54.26 1.76 22.13
C ASP A 281 -55.68 2.22 21.72
N VAL A 282 -56.02 2.20 20.42
CA VAL A 282 -57.34 2.62 19.89
C VAL A 282 -58.26 1.42 19.64
N GLU A 283 -57.78 0.17 19.76
CA GLU A 283 -58.55 -1.05 19.41
C GLU A 283 -59.07 -1.89 20.59
N THR A 284 -59.02 -1.39 21.83
CA THR A 284 -59.65 -2.08 22.98
C THR A 284 -60.92 -1.37 23.46
N PRO A 285 -62.12 -1.83 23.07
CA PRO A 285 -63.36 -1.49 23.78
C PRO A 285 -63.48 -2.22 25.12
#